data_AF-M4VFQ9-F1
#
_entry.id   AF-M4VFQ9-F1
#
_cell.length_a   1.000
_cell.length_b   1.000
_cell.length_c   1.000
_cell.angle_alpha   90.00
_cell.angle_beta   90.00
_cell.angle_gamma   90.00
#
_symmetry.space_group_name_H-M   'P 1'
#
loop_
_entity.id
_entity.type
_entity.pdbx_description
1 polymer ?
#
loop_
_entity_poly.entity_id
_entity_poly.type
_entity_poly.pdbx_seq_one_letter_code
_entity_poly.pdbx_strand_id
1 'polypeptide(L)'
;MDGLDEARDGGRSTLVSRNITVLGRRTSVRLEPEMWGALRDIAKRERCRIHDVCSLIQLRKNPNTSLTAAIRVFLMLYYRAATTEQGHVRAGHGDFNTMMTRAQATPDALHMRKRGRNGMNGGATHMSSIKPAQTPSFHSMQGL
;
A
#
# COMPACT_ATOMS: atom_id res chain seq x y z
N MET A 1 -41.07 -15.53 7.75
CA MET A 1 -40.18 -16.59 7.22
C MET A 1 -40.08 -16.24 5.74
N ASP A 2 -39.07 -15.51 5.28
CA ASP A 2 -37.65 -15.86 5.38
C ASP A 2 -36.79 -14.62 5.65
N GLY A 3 -36.21 -14.59 6.84
CA GLY A 3 -34.96 -13.88 7.10
C GLY A 3 -33.81 -14.88 6.97
N LEU A 4 -32.60 -14.34 6.83
CA LEU A 4 -31.30 -15.00 6.62
C LEU A 4 -30.78 -15.03 5.17
N ASP A 5 -30.68 -13.85 4.56
CA ASP A 5 -29.58 -13.55 3.62
C ASP A 5 -28.58 -12.59 4.29
N GLU A 6 -28.28 -12.83 5.57
CA GLU A 6 -27.16 -12.19 6.25
C GLU A 6 -25.82 -12.79 5.78
N ALA A 7 -24.96 -11.91 5.28
CA ALA A 7 -23.51 -11.96 5.38
C ALA A 7 -22.80 -13.21 4.80
N ARG A 8 -22.55 -13.17 3.49
CA ARG A 8 -21.31 -13.73 2.92
C ARG A 8 -20.47 -12.64 2.25
N ASP A 9 -19.93 -11.72 3.06
CA ASP A 9 -18.73 -10.98 2.67
C ASP A 9 -17.50 -11.90 2.84
N GLY A 10 -17.41 -12.90 1.98
CA GLY A 10 -16.22 -13.74 1.86
C GLY A 10 -15.12 -12.91 1.20
N GLY A 11 -14.10 -12.53 1.97
CA GLY A 11 -12.99 -11.64 1.61
C GLY A 11 -12.56 -11.72 0.15
N ARG A 12 -13.09 -10.83 -0.68
CA ARG A 12 -12.76 -10.76 -2.10
C ARG A 12 -11.35 -10.21 -2.24
N SER A 13 -10.48 -10.98 -2.91
CA SER A 13 -9.14 -10.53 -3.28
C SER A 13 -9.21 -9.22 -4.07
N THR A 14 -8.39 -8.24 -3.70
CA THR A 14 -8.27 -6.93 -4.40
C THR A 14 -7.68 -7.05 -5.81
N LEU A 15 -7.22 -8.25 -6.20
CA LEU A 15 -6.62 -8.51 -7.51
C LEU A 15 -7.68 -8.59 -8.62
N VAL A 16 -7.44 -7.88 -9.71
CA VAL A 16 -8.25 -7.89 -10.93
C VAL A 16 -7.65 -8.88 -11.94
N SER A 17 -8.47 -9.82 -12.42
CA SER A 17 -8.10 -10.76 -13.48
C SER A 17 -8.39 -10.15 -14.86
N ARG A 18 -7.43 -10.24 -15.79
CA ARG A 18 -7.62 -9.86 -17.20
C ARG A 18 -6.95 -10.86 -18.13
N ASN A 19 -7.51 -11.01 -19.32
CA ASN A 19 -6.93 -11.82 -20.38
C ASN A 19 -5.99 -10.98 -21.23
N ILE A 20 -4.80 -11.50 -21.48
CA ILE A 20 -3.81 -10.92 -22.38
C ILE A 20 -3.29 -11.99 -23.34
N THR A 21 -2.91 -11.60 -24.56
CA THR A 21 -2.14 -12.46 -25.45
C THR A 21 -0.67 -12.38 -25.11
N VAL A 22 -0.03 -13.52 -24.88
CA VAL A 22 1.39 -13.67 -24.57
C VAL A 22 1.96 -14.70 -25.52
N LEU A 23 2.90 -14.30 -26.37
CA LEU A 23 3.50 -15.19 -27.39
C LEU A 23 2.43 -15.95 -28.21
N GLY A 24 1.40 -15.23 -28.64
CA GLY A 24 0.26 -15.79 -29.40
C GLY A 24 -0.76 -16.58 -28.57
N ARG A 25 -0.54 -16.79 -27.27
CA ARG A 25 -1.44 -17.57 -26.41
C ARG A 25 -2.25 -16.67 -25.48
N ARG A 26 -3.57 -16.86 -25.45
CA ARG A 26 -4.45 -16.19 -24.47
C ARG A 26 -4.11 -16.68 -23.06
N THR A 27 -3.74 -15.75 -22.19
CA THR A 27 -3.27 -15.99 -20.83
C THR A 27 -4.06 -15.11 -19.87
N SER A 28 -4.63 -15.70 -18.82
CA SER A 28 -5.26 -14.94 -17.73
C SER A 28 -4.22 -14.55 -16.69
N VAL A 29 -4.18 -13.27 -16.33
CA VAL A 29 -3.25 -12.72 -15.33
C VAL A 29 -4.05 -11.98 -14.26
N ARG A 30 -3.61 -12.07 -12.99
CA ARG A 30 -4.22 -11.39 -11.83
C ARG A 30 -3.25 -10.40 -11.20
N LEU A 31 -3.59 -9.12 -11.23
CA LEU A 31 -2.78 -8.01 -10.69
C LEU A 31 -3.68 -7.00 -9.98
N GLU A 32 -3.06 -6.24 -9.10
CA GLU A 32 -3.59 -5.05 -8.46
C GLU A 32 -4.02 -4.03 -9.54
N PRO A 33 -5.13 -3.29 -9.34
CA PRO A 33 -5.59 -2.28 -10.30
C PRO A 33 -4.50 -1.27 -10.72
N GLU A 34 -3.66 -0.86 -9.78
CA GLU A 34 -2.56 0.09 -9.94
C GLU A 34 -1.46 -0.48 -10.82
N MET A 35 -1.15 -1.78 -10.67
CA MET A 35 -0.18 -2.47 -11.52
C MET A 35 -0.68 -2.63 -12.96
N TRP A 36 -1.99 -2.81 -13.14
CA TRP A 36 -2.60 -2.74 -14.48
C TRP A 36 -2.51 -1.33 -15.08
N GLY A 37 -2.63 -0.28 -14.27
CA GLY A 37 -2.38 1.11 -14.67
C GLY A 37 -0.94 1.29 -15.13
N ALA A 38 0.02 0.91 -14.30
CA ALA A 38 1.44 0.96 -14.58
C ALA A 38 1.82 0.24 -15.89
N LEU A 39 1.27 -0.96 -16.15
CA LEU A 39 1.48 -1.67 -17.43
C LEU A 39 1.00 -0.85 -18.64
N ARG A 40 -0.15 -0.19 -18.54
CA ARG A 40 -0.68 0.66 -19.62
C ARG A 40 0.20 1.89 -19.84
N ASP A 41 0.67 2.52 -18.76
CA ASP A 41 1.54 3.69 -18.84
C ASP A 41 2.88 3.36 -19.48
N ILE A 42 3.45 2.20 -19.15
CA ILE A 42 4.66 1.68 -19.80
C ILE A 42 4.40 1.41 -21.28
N ALA A 43 3.35 0.65 -21.61
CA ALA A 43 3.03 0.34 -23.00
C ALA A 43 2.83 1.62 -23.84
N LYS A 44 2.14 2.63 -23.29
CA LYS A 44 1.99 3.95 -23.92
C LYS A 44 3.34 4.65 -24.11
N ARG A 45 4.21 4.65 -23.10
CA ARG A 45 5.53 5.28 -23.16
C ARG A 45 6.45 4.61 -24.19
N GLU A 46 6.41 3.28 -24.25
CA GLU A 46 7.18 2.45 -25.19
C GLU A 46 6.52 2.31 -26.57
N ARG A 47 5.37 2.96 -26.79
CA ARG A 47 4.61 2.92 -28.05
C ARG A 47 4.29 1.50 -28.53
N CYS A 48 3.96 0.61 -27.60
CA CYS A 48 3.59 -0.78 -27.86
C CYS A 48 2.30 -1.17 -27.12
N ARG A 49 1.83 -2.41 -27.27
CA ARG A 49 0.66 -2.91 -26.55
C ARG A 49 1.10 -3.61 -25.26
N ILE A 50 0.21 -3.69 -24.27
CA ILE A 50 0.48 -4.46 -23.04
C ILE A 50 0.81 -5.94 -23.33
N HIS A 51 0.28 -6.49 -24.43
CA HIS A 51 0.56 -7.83 -24.91
C HIS A 51 2.03 -8.02 -25.31
N ASP A 52 2.61 -7.01 -25.95
CA ASP A 52 4.00 -7.02 -26.41
C ASP A 52 4.95 -6.97 -25.20
N VAL A 53 4.66 -6.09 -24.24
CA VAL A 53 5.40 -6.00 -22.97
C VAL A 53 5.35 -7.34 -22.22
N CYS A 54 4.16 -7.93 -22.04
CA CYS A 54 4.03 -9.21 -21.35
C CYS A 54 4.69 -10.37 -22.10
N SER A 55 4.70 -10.34 -23.44
CA SER A 55 5.43 -11.32 -24.26
C SER A 55 6.95 -11.19 -24.08
N LEU A 56 7.48 -9.96 -24.04
CA LEU A 56 8.89 -9.72 -23.77
C LEU A 56 9.29 -10.20 -22.36
N ILE A 57 8.45 -9.94 -21.36
CA ILE A 57 8.66 -10.44 -19.99
C ILE A 57 8.66 -11.98 -19.98
N GLN A 58 7.71 -12.62 -20.66
CA GLN A 58 7.63 -14.07 -20.75
C GLN A 58 8.88 -14.69 -21.40
N LEU A 59 9.48 -14.02 -22.40
CA LEU A 59 10.72 -14.47 -23.05
C LEU A 59 11.96 -14.35 -22.16
N ARG A 60 11.99 -13.34 -21.27
CA ARG A 60 13.18 -13.01 -20.47
C ARG A 60 13.15 -13.51 -19.03
N LYS A 61 11.96 -13.80 -18.48
CA LYS A 61 11.83 -14.26 -17.09
C LYS A 61 12.59 -15.57 -16.86
N ASN A 62 12.98 -15.80 -15.62
CA ASN A 62 13.43 -17.13 -15.21
C ASN A 62 12.30 -18.17 -15.49
N PRO A 63 12.61 -19.35 -16.07
CA PRO A 63 11.61 -20.38 -16.33
C PRO A 63 10.76 -20.76 -15.11
N ASN A 64 11.36 -20.78 -13.92
CA ASN A 64 10.73 -21.16 -12.65
C ASN A 64 9.92 -20.03 -11.99
N THR A 65 9.90 -18.83 -12.57
CA THR A 65 9.09 -17.70 -12.09
C THR A 65 7.77 -17.63 -12.85
N SER A 66 6.64 -17.45 -12.15
CA SER A 66 5.36 -17.24 -12.82
C SER A 66 5.34 -15.93 -13.62
N LEU A 67 4.55 -15.86 -14.70
CA LEU A 67 4.42 -14.63 -15.48
C LEU A 67 3.96 -13.45 -14.61
N THR A 68 3.00 -13.68 -13.70
CA THR A 68 2.50 -12.63 -12.81
C THR A 68 3.59 -12.09 -11.89
N ALA A 69 4.41 -12.95 -11.27
CA ALA A 69 5.53 -12.51 -10.44
C ALA A 69 6.57 -11.74 -11.27
N ALA A 70 6.89 -12.23 -12.47
CA ALA A 70 7.81 -11.57 -13.37
C ALA A 70 7.31 -10.18 -13.80
N ILE A 71 6.01 -10.02 -14.04
CA ILE A 71 5.40 -8.71 -14.32
C ILE A 71 5.59 -7.75 -13.15
N ARG A 72 5.30 -8.17 -11.91
CA ARG A 72 5.45 -7.30 -10.73
C ARG A 72 6.89 -6.80 -10.58
N VAL A 73 7.87 -7.69 -10.74
CA VAL A 73 9.29 -7.34 -10.69
C VAL A 73 9.67 -6.42 -11.85
N PHE A 74 9.21 -6.70 -13.06
CA PHE A 74 9.45 -5.84 -14.23
C PHE A 74 8.94 -4.41 -14.00
N LEU A 75 7.72 -4.24 -13.50
CA LEU A 75 7.14 -2.93 -13.21
C LEU A 75 8.00 -2.15 -12.21
N MET A 76 8.41 -2.79 -11.11
CA MET A 76 9.29 -2.19 -10.11
C MET A 76 10.62 -1.77 -10.74
N LEU A 77 11.26 -2.64 -11.52
CA LEU A 77 12.56 -2.35 -12.14
C LEU A 77 12.47 -1.25 -13.21
N TYR A 78 11.39 -1.22 -14.00
CA TYR A 78 11.17 -0.19 -15.00
C TYR A 78 11.13 1.20 -14.35
N TYR A 79 10.33 1.37 -13.29
CA TYR A 79 10.27 2.66 -12.59
C TYR A 79 11.53 2.95 -11.79
N ARG A 80 12.17 1.95 -11.17
CA ARG A 80 13.46 2.11 -10.48
C ARG A 80 14.57 2.61 -11.41
N ALA A 81 14.59 2.18 -12.67
CA ALA A 81 15.56 2.68 -13.64
C ALA A 81 15.35 4.18 -13.96
N ALA A 82 14.13 4.69 -13.77
CA ALA A 82 13.80 6.10 -13.96
C ALA A 82 13.93 6.95 -12.69
N THR A 83 14.14 6.34 -11.51
CA THR A 83 14.31 7.09 -10.26
C THR A 83 15.76 7.59 -10.12
N THR A 84 15.93 8.90 -10.21
CA THR A 84 17.21 9.59 -9.94
C THR A 84 17.19 10.22 -8.56
N GLU A 85 18.36 10.54 -8.00
CA GLU A 85 18.46 11.23 -6.70
C GLU A 85 17.70 12.56 -6.71
N GLN A 86 17.87 13.36 -7.78
CA GLN A 86 17.09 14.59 -7.96
C GLN A 86 15.58 14.31 -8.05
N GLY A 87 15.17 13.20 -8.66
CA GLY A 87 13.77 12.77 -8.70
C GLY A 87 13.23 12.43 -7.31
N HIS A 88 14.03 11.75 -6.48
CA HIS A 88 13.70 11.49 -5.08
C HIS A 88 13.55 12.78 -4.28
N VAL A 89 14.49 13.72 -4.41
CA VAL A 89 14.42 15.03 -3.75
C VAL A 89 13.15 15.78 -4.18
N ARG A 90 12.85 15.85 -5.48
CA ARG A 90 11.64 16.53 -6.01
C ARG A 90 10.33 15.88 -5.53
N ALA A 91 10.31 14.57 -5.36
CA ALA A 91 9.18 13.85 -4.79
C ALA A 91 9.12 13.97 -3.25
N GLY A 92 10.14 14.55 -2.61
CA GLY A 92 10.31 14.61 -1.16
C GLY A 92 10.45 13.22 -0.53
N HIS A 93 11.16 12.31 -1.20
CA HIS A 93 11.58 11.03 -0.66
C HIS A 93 12.85 11.20 0.20
N GLY A 94 13.19 10.18 1.00
CA GLY A 94 14.41 10.17 1.84
C GLY A 94 14.20 10.56 3.31
N ASP A 95 13.01 11.03 3.68
CA ASP A 95 12.63 11.27 5.08
C ASP A 95 11.39 10.46 5.47
N PHE A 96 11.55 9.61 6.48
CA PHE A 96 10.48 8.75 6.98
C PHE A 96 9.34 9.55 7.64
N ASN A 97 9.63 10.68 8.29
CA ASN A 97 8.58 11.53 8.89
C ASN A 97 7.67 12.12 7.81
N THR A 98 8.26 12.57 6.71
CA THR A 98 7.50 13.00 5.53
C THR A 98 6.66 11.85 4.94
N MET A 99 7.20 10.62 4.86
CA MET A 99 6.42 9.44 4.43
C MET A 99 5.23 9.15 5.35
N MET A 100 5.44 9.18 6.66
CA MET A 100 4.39 8.96 7.66
C MET A 100 3.30 10.03 7.59
N THR A 101 3.67 11.29 7.39
CA THR A 101 2.74 12.41 7.19
C THR A 101 1.85 12.19 5.97
N ARG A 102 2.43 11.76 4.83
CA ARG A 102 1.66 11.43 3.61
C ARG A 102 0.73 10.24 3.82
N ALA A 103 1.14 9.26 4.62
CA ALA A 103 0.32 8.11 4.98
C ALA A 103 -0.78 8.44 6.01
N GLN A 104 -0.83 9.69 6.54
CA GLN A 104 -1.71 10.10 7.63
C GLN A 104 -1.57 9.20 8.87
N ALA A 105 -0.37 8.66 9.10
CA ALA A 105 -0.06 7.81 10.23
C ALA A 105 0.52 8.64 11.39
N THR A 106 0.26 8.23 12.63
CA THR A 106 0.94 8.79 13.81
C THR A 106 2.09 7.86 14.25
N PRO A 107 3.14 8.37 14.90
CA PRO A 107 4.20 7.54 15.48
C PRO A 107 3.64 6.45 16.41
N ASP A 108 2.62 6.81 17.20
CA ASP A 108 1.96 5.91 18.13
C ASP A 108 1.24 4.77 17.40
N ALA A 109 0.59 5.05 16.26
CA ALA A 109 -0.11 4.04 15.48
C ALA A 109 0.84 2.97 14.89
N LEU A 110 2.08 3.34 14.57
CA LEU A 110 3.09 2.39 14.06
C LEU A 110 3.64 1.47 15.15
N HIS A 111 3.72 1.94 16.40
CA HIS A 111 4.29 1.21 17.54
C HIS A 111 3.24 0.62 18.49
N MET A 112 1.95 0.84 18.23
CA MET A 112 0.85 0.27 19.01
C MET A 112 0.91 -1.26 18.93
N ARG A 113 1.48 -1.91 19.95
CA ARG A 113 1.32 -3.35 20.17
C ARG A 113 -0.17 -3.62 20.24
N LYS A 114 -0.70 -4.43 19.31
CA LYS A 114 -2.05 -4.98 19.42
C LYS A 114 -2.17 -5.60 20.81
N ARG A 115 -2.87 -4.95 21.73
CA ARG A 115 -3.26 -5.58 22.99
C ARG A 115 -4.04 -6.83 22.59
N GLY A 116 -3.56 -7.99 23.04
CA GLY A 116 -4.18 -9.27 22.73
C GLY A 116 -5.67 -9.22 23.10
N ARG A 117 -6.51 -9.81 22.24
CA ARG A 117 -7.88 -10.17 22.63
C ARG A 117 -7.74 -11.11 23.83
N ASN A 118 -7.96 -10.63 25.04
CA ASN A 118 -8.22 -11.50 26.16
C ASN A 118 -9.49 -11.02 26.85
N GLY A 119 -10.30 -12.01 27.21
CA GLY A 119 -11.74 -11.94 27.44
C GLY A 119 -12.23 -10.81 28.32
N MET A 120 -13.42 -10.32 27.97
CA MET A 120 -14.36 -9.74 28.92
C MET A 120 -14.43 -10.62 30.17
N ASN A 121 -14.10 -10.05 31.34
CA ASN A 121 -14.88 -10.36 32.53
C ASN A 121 -14.91 -9.17 33.50
N GLY A 122 -16.09 -8.95 34.07
CA GLY A 122 -16.54 -7.69 34.66
C GLY A 122 -15.99 -7.33 36.03
N GLY A 123 -16.46 -6.17 36.50
CA GLY A 123 -16.21 -5.65 37.85
C GLY A 123 -16.36 -4.14 37.89
N ALA A 124 -17.60 -3.66 38.01
CA ALA A 124 -17.87 -2.26 38.35
C ALA A 124 -17.33 -1.96 39.76
N THR A 125 -16.65 -0.83 39.97
CA THR A 125 -16.67 -0.14 41.27
C THR A 125 -16.16 1.30 41.16
N HIS A 126 -17.11 2.20 41.42
CA HIS A 126 -17.03 3.42 42.23
C HIS A 126 -16.14 4.62 41.82
N MET A 127 -16.85 5.75 41.72
CA MET A 127 -16.37 7.13 41.62
C MET A 127 -15.43 7.51 42.77
N SER A 128 -14.39 8.27 42.43
CA SER A 128 -13.92 9.38 43.27
C SER A 128 -13.21 10.44 42.41
N SER A 129 -13.53 11.69 42.76
CA SER A 129 -13.17 12.94 42.12
C SER A 129 -11.75 13.36 42.49
N ILE A 130 -10.91 13.74 41.52
CA ILE A 130 -9.64 14.44 41.75
C ILE A 130 -9.51 15.61 40.75
N LYS A 131 -9.19 16.78 41.32
CA LYS A 131 -9.22 18.14 40.77
C LYS A 131 -8.21 18.39 39.63
N PRO A 132 -8.43 19.42 38.77
CA PRO A 132 -7.47 19.81 37.75
C PRO A 132 -6.24 20.51 38.36
N ALA A 133 -5.04 20.10 37.94
CA ALA A 133 -3.78 20.76 38.27
C ALA A 133 -3.58 21.99 37.37
N GLN A 134 -3.14 23.07 38.00
CA GLN A 134 -2.95 24.41 37.44
C GLN A 134 -1.75 24.45 36.49
N THR A 135 -1.88 25.21 35.42
CA THR A 135 -0.80 25.58 34.48
C THR A 135 0.10 26.65 35.09
N PRO A 136 1.44 26.50 35.13
CA PRO A 136 2.31 27.65 35.35
C PRO A 136 2.43 28.50 34.08
N SER A 137 2.32 29.80 34.28
CA SER A 137 2.40 30.87 33.29
C SER A 137 3.80 30.99 32.69
N PHE A 138 3.89 31.17 31.37
CA PHE A 138 5.14 31.52 30.67
C PHE A 138 5.45 33.00 30.93
N HIS A 139 6.57 33.27 31.61
CA HIS A 139 7.15 34.61 31.63
C HIS A 139 8.08 34.78 30.43
N SER A 140 7.74 35.77 29.61
CA SER A 140 8.58 36.32 28.54
C SER A 140 9.80 37.03 29.16
N MET A 141 10.99 36.73 28.65
CA MET A 141 12.18 37.57 28.84
C MET A 141 12.82 37.78 27.46
N GLN A 142 12.39 38.86 26.83
CA GLN A 142 13.22 39.60 25.86
C GLN A 142 14.33 40.29 26.65
N GLY A 143 15.56 40.30 26.12
CA GLY A 143 16.63 41.10 26.71
C GLY A 143 17.98 40.90 26.06
N LEU A 144 18.24 41.77 25.07
CA LEU A 144 19.54 42.29 24.58
C LEU A 144 20.51 41.33 23.89
#